data_AF-A0A8J6IZL3-F1
#
_entry.id   AF-A0A8J6IZL3-F1
#
_cell.length_a   1.000
_cell.length_b   1.000
_cell.length_c   1.000
_cell.angle_alpha   90.00
_cell.angle_beta   90.00
_cell.angle_gamma   90.00
#
_symmetry.space_group_name_H-M   'P 1'
#
loop_
_entity.id
_entity.type
_entity.pdbx_description
1 polymer ?
#
loop_
_entity_poly.entity_id
_entity_poly.type
_entity_poly.pdbx_seq_one_letter_code
_entity_poly.pdbx_strand_id
1 'polypeptide(L)'
;MALHGGQKKFDKNQDGKLSAGEWQSWYFATYGVDMEREEQRKKAQETALWNDQLGQMMDAARSSAERVVRAAQRLLPDRADAKELAWKAMLCQITAALKEGEEWKIAWRTHVGQMVSNSVVYPVQAVARDLMEVSGLFAPKEAERMALPCRVLFQEVGELVQARPCGTFWREIILRLPPYDKEYPPEFEDGSLYLTLPWDEQGENDAAEDALTDLLQEMIRLTVFFGDAESADHDLRGNRMLNCFCGHWQQIRGTYVYFSDSSVKRMAEQNPALYDEFEAEELADMYSGEVLEQLYSRRPELVIAIWRSMAGTDEPIDDPEQARRFLDEMEWLWQSEYEYGDAERLRPLLDELERDDGFARQLCQSAYVSYDQQSIIMAAADCGKFALAEHLFSLLMKTPLPGDRWDLDAEELEELAEKLGLTAEEEPEGELPRDGTEYVYCKVHIPGVRRDYSYLAGELSLNVGDWVKVPYGMENVVKRGKVTSVARCTRRTAPWPPEETKTVLCMTEQPTEFEMQ
;
A
#
# COMPACT_ATOMS: atom_id res chain seq x y z
N MET A 1 61.42 60.63 51.25
CA MET A 1 62.23 59.63 50.53
C MET A 1 63.05 60.37 49.49
N ALA A 2 64.36 60.16 49.41
CA ALA A 2 65.18 60.82 48.40
C ALA A 2 64.83 60.29 47.00
N LEU A 3 64.66 61.17 46.01
CA LEU A 3 64.42 60.79 44.62
C LEU A 3 65.61 59.97 44.08
N HIS A 4 65.32 58.88 43.38
CA HIS A 4 66.34 57.94 42.90
C HIS A 4 66.27 57.76 41.36
N GLY A 5 67.44 57.57 40.74
CA GLY A 5 67.54 57.31 39.30
C GLY A 5 66.91 58.40 38.43
N GLY A 6 66.09 57.98 37.46
CA GLY A 6 65.44 58.86 36.48
C GLY A 6 64.40 59.83 37.04
N GLN A 7 63.94 59.65 38.29
CA GLN A 7 62.94 60.52 38.93
C GLN A 7 63.42 61.97 39.07
N LYS A 8 64.72 62.17 39.30
CA LYS A 8 65.32 63.50 39.48
C LYS A 8 65.15 64.41 38.26
N LYS A 9 64.93 63.85 37.06
CA LYS A 9 64.72 64.62 35.82
C LYS A 9 63.33 65.27 35.73
N PHE A 10 62.40 64.83 36.57
CA PHE A 10 61.02 65.27 36.58
C PHE A 10 60.70 66.19 37.77
N ASP A 11 61.63 66.36 38.71
CA ASP A 11 61.57 67.31 39.83
C ASP A 11 62.00 68.70 39.33
N LYS A 12 61.03 69.51 38.89
CA LYS A 12 61.31 70.78 38.22
C LYS A 12 61.69 71.89 39.20
N ASN A 13 61.26 71.80 40.47
CA ASN A 13 61.55 72.80 41.49
C ASN A 13 62.77 72.44 42.36
N GLN A 14 63.35 71.25 42.17
CA GLN A 14 64.53 70.72 42.86
C GLN A 14 64.35 70.63 44.38
N ASP A 15 63.11 70.50 44.85
CA ASP A 15 62.81 70.41 46.29
C ASP A 15 63.07 68.99 46.86
N GLY A 16 63.46 68.05 45.99
CA GLY A 16 63.75 66.68 46.35
C GLY A 16 62.50 65.80 46.48
N LYS A 17 61.34 66.27 46.00
CA LYS A 17 60.07 65.54 45.94
C LYS A 17 59.39 65.82 44.59
N LEU A 18 58.64 64.85 44.08
CA LEU A 18 57.81 65.07 42.90
C LEU A 18 56.42 65.54 43.35
N SER A 19 55.90 66.59 42.71
CA SER A 19 54.49 66.95 42.80
C SER A 19 53.61 65.89 42.11
N ALA A 20 52.29 65.90 42.34
CA ALA A 20 51.38 64.91 41.76
C ALA A 20 51.45 64.84 40.21
N GLY A 21 51.58 65.99 39.53
CA GLY A 21 51.70 66.04 38.08
C GLY A 21 53.07 65.57 37.55
N GLU A 22 54.14 65.79 38.32
CA GLU A 22 55.48 65.29 37.99
C GLU A 22 55.59 63.78 38.24
N TRP A 23 54.90 63.27 39.26
CA TRP A 23 54.72 61.84 39.50
C TRP A 23 54.02 61.17 38.33
N GLN A 24 52.90 61.73 37.84
CA GLN A 24 52.21 61.20 36.66
C GLN A 24 53.10 61.24 35.42
N SER A 25 53.80 62.36 35.18
CA SER A 25 54.70 62.50 34.02
C SER A 25 55.85 61.49 34.05
N TRP A 26 56.47 61.29 35.23
CA TRP A 26 57.51 60.29 35.42
C TRP A 26 56.96 58.87 35.28
N TYR A 27 55.78 58.61 35.85
CA TYR A 27 55.12 57.30 35.79
C TYR A 27 54.78 56.91 34.34
N PHE A 28 54.15 57.79 33.56
CA PHE A 28 53.89 57.55 32.14
C PHE A 28 55.17 57.45 31.31
N ALA A 29 56.19 58.27 31.57
CA ALA A 29 57.46 58.18 30.86
C ALA A 29 58.24 56.88 31.17
N THR A 30 58.05 56.31 32.36
CA THR A 30 58.76 55.11 32.82
C THR A 30 58.01 53.82 32.51
N TYR A 31 56.69 53.82 32.65
CA TYR A 31 55.83 52.63 32.53
C TYR A 31 54.80 52.70 31.41
N GLY A 32 54.61 53.86 30.76
CA GLY A 32 53.56 54.08 29.77
C GLY A 32 53.67 53.16 28.54
N VAL A 33 54.89 52.91 28.04
CA VAL A 33 55.11 52.00 26.90
C VAL A 33 54.77 50.55 27.26
N ASP A 34 55.07 50.11 28.48
CA ASP A 34 54.76 48.74 28.92
C ASP A 34 53.26 48.59 29.23
N MET A 35 52.63 49.61 29.81
CA MET A 35 51.16 49.69 29.96
C MET A 35 50.44 49.65 28.61
N GLU A 36 50.89 50.43 27.63
CA GLU A 36 50.33 50.43 26.27
C GLU A 36 50.46 49.05 25.61
N ARG A 37 51.60 48.36 25.78
CA ARG A 37 51.81 47.00 25.25
C ARG A 37 50.92 45.96 25.92
N GLU A 38 50.75 46.04 27.24
CA GLU A 38 49.84 45.15 27.97
C GLU A 38 48.38 45.39 27.56
N GLU A 39 47.95 46.65 27.40
CA GLU A 39 46.63 47.00 26.88
C GLU A 39 46.44 46.53 25.44
N GLN A 40 47.44 46.67 24.56
CA GLN A 40 47.40 46.16 23.19
C GLN A 40 47.29 44.62 23.15
N ARG A 41 48.00 43.91 24.04
CA ARG A 41 47.91 42.44 24.14
C ARG A 41 46.53 41.99 24.62
N LYS A 42 45.98 42.66 25.65
CA LYS A 42 44.61 42.41 26.12
C LYS A 42 43.59 42.67 25.00
N LYS A 43 43.70 43.79 24.28
CA LYS A 43 42.88 44.08 23.09
C LYS A 43 42.97 42.99 22.03
N ALA A 44 44.19 42.54 21.70
CA ALA A 44 44.39 41.52 20.69
C ALA A 44 43.74 40.18 21.13
N GLN A 45 43.85 39.83 22.41
CA GLN A 45 43.21 38.64 22.96
C GLN A 45 41.68 38.74 22.96
N GLU A 46 41.11 39.86 23.41
CA GLU A 46 39.66 40.08 23.39
C GLU A 46 39.11 40.11 21.95
N THR A 47 39.78 40.81 21.04
CA THR A 47 39.38 40.86 19.61
C THR A 47 39.45 39.47 18.98
N ALA A 48 40.47 38.68 19.33
CA ALA A 48 40.57 37.30 18.86
C ALA A 48 39.43 36.43 19.39
N LEU A 49 39.07 36.56 20.67
CA LEU A 49 37.92 35.85 21.26
C LEU A 49 36.61 36.21 20.57
N TRP A 50 36.39 37.50 20.27
CA TRP A 50 35.21 37.94 19.55
C TRP A 50 35.16 37.43 18.12
N ASN A 51 36.28 37.48 17.40
CA ASN A 51 36.37 36.95 16.05
C ASN A 51 36.12 35.44 16.03
N ASP A 52 36.60 34.72 17.04
CA ASP A 52 36.37 33.28 17.22
C ASP A 52 34.88 32.99 17.47
N GLN A 53 34.22 33.70 18.38
CA GLN A 53 32.78 33.56 18.63
C GLN A 53 31.94 33.89 17.38
N LEU A 54 32.24 34.99 16.68
CA LEU A 54 31.56 35.34 15.44
C LEU A 54 31.77 34.27 14.35
N GLY A 55 32.99 33.72 14.26
CA GLY A 55 33.31 32.61 13.38
C GLY A 55 32.48 31.37 13.67
N GLN A 56 32.37 30.98 14.94
CA GLN A 56 31.54 29.85 15.37
C GLN A 56 30.05 30.06 15.02
N MET A 57 29.52 31.27 15.21
CA MET A 57 28.15 31.61 14.81
C MET A 57 27.94 31.50 13.30
N MET A 58 28.89 32.01 12.50
CA MET A 58 28.85 31.91 11.03
C MET A 58 28.92 30.45 10.57
N ASP A 59 29.83 29.66 11.13
CA ASP A 59 30.00 28.25 10.76
C ASP A 59 28.77 27.41 11.14
N ALA A 60 28.17 27.66 12.30
CA ALA A 60 26.92 27.03 12.71
C ALA A 60 25.77 27.40 11.75
N ALA A 61 25.61 28.68 11.45
CA ALA A 61 24.56 29.15 10.53
C ALA A 61 24.73 28.60 9.11
N ARG A 62 25.98 28.57 8.59
CA ARG A 62 26.30 27.94 7.30
C ARG A 62 25.99 26.45 7.30
N SER A 63 26.35 25.74 8.36
CA SER A 63 26.08 24.31 8.49
C SER A 63 24.57 24.01 8.45
N SER A 64 23.77 24.82 9.15
CA SER A 64 22.30 24.74 9.10
C SER A 64 21.77 25.08 7.71
N ALA A 65 22.28 26.13 7.09
CA ALA A 65 21.89 26.53 5.73
C ALA A 65 22.20 25.44 4.69
N GLU A 66 23.34 24.76 4.79
CA GLU A 66 23.66 23.62 3.94
C GLU A 66 22.69 22.44 4.14
N ARG A 67 22.30 22.14 5.38
CA ARG A 67 21.32 21.09 5.66
C ARG A 67 19.95 21.42 5.08
N VAL A 68 19.49 22.67 5.21
CA VAL A 68 18.26 23.17 4.55
C VAL A 68 18.31 22.95 3.04
N VAL A 69 19.42 23.32 2.39
CA VAL A 69 19.59 23.15 0.94
C VAL A 69 19.60 21.67 0.53
N ARG A 70 20.31 20.81 1.26
CA ARG A 70 20.34 19.36 0.97
C ARG A 70 18.98 18.71 1.18
N ALA A 71 18.25 19.12 2.23
CA ALA A 71 16.89 18.67 2.50
C ALA A 71 15.93 19.07 1.37
N ALA A 72 15.98 20.34 0.94
CA ALA A 72 15.20 20.81 -0.20
C ALA A 72 15.51 20.05 -1.51
N GLN A 73 16.78 19.72 -1.76
CA GLN A 73 17.16 18.92 -2.94
C GLN A 73 16.67 17.47 -2.87
N ARG A 74 16.58 16.87 -1.67
CA ARG A 74 15.98 15.55 -1.48
C ARG A 74 14.47 15.56 -1.69
N LEU A 75 13.79 16.62 -1.23
CA LEU A 75 12.34 16.80 -1.42
C LEU A 75 11.96 17.19 -2.85
N LEU A 76 12.87 17.84 -3.59
CA LEU A 76 12.64 18.32 -4.95
C LEU A 76 13.72 17.81 -5.93
N PRO A 77 13.88 16.48 -6.09
CA PRO A 77 14.99 15.90 -6.86
C PRO A 77 14.93 16.25 -8.35
N ASP A 78 13.73 16.46 -8.89
CA ASP A 78 13.51 16.76 -10.31
C ASP A 78 13.73 18.24 -10.67
N ARG A 79 13.97 19.09 -9.67
CA ARG A 79 14.06 20.54 -9.87
C ARG A 79 15.51 21.00 -9.89
N ALA A 80 15.98 21.41 -11.06
CA ALA A 80 17.32 21.97 -11.24
C ALA A 80 17.54 23.26 -10.42
N ASP A 81 16.47 24.01 -10.12
CA ASP A 81 16.49 25.24 -9.34
C ASP A 81 16.25 25.03 -7.83
N ALA A 82 16.12 23.78 -7.34
CA ALA A 82 15.81 23.49 -5.93
C ALA A 82 16.75 24.18 -4.94
N LYS A 83 18.05 24.19 -5.25
CA LYS A 83 19.07 24.89 -4.44
C LYS A 83 18.80 26.39 -4.36
N GLU A 84 18.49 27.02 -5.50
CA GLU A 84 18.23 28.46 -5.56
C GLU A 84 16.95 28.83 -4.81
N LEU A 85 15.89 28.02 -4.97
CA LEU A 85 14.63 28.20 -4.26
C LEU A 85 14.82 28.06 -2.74
N ALA A 86 15.60 27.08 -2.28
CA ALA A 86 15.92 26.89 -0.87
C ALA A 86 16.63 28.10 -0.27
N TRP A 87 17.65 28.65 -0.96
CA TRP A 87 18.32 29.87 -0.50
C TRP A 87 17.39 31.08 -0.46
N LYS A 88 16.56 31.27 -1.48
CA LYS A 88 15.56 32.36 -1.52
C LYS A 88 14.56 32.23 -0.38
N ALA A 89 14.06 31.02 -0.11
CA ALA A 89 13.11 30.77 0.95
C ALA A 89 13.73 30.97 2.34
N MET A 90 14.93 30.46 2.57
CA MET A 90 15.67 30.65 3.81
C MET A 90 15.98 32.12 4.06
N LEU A 91 16.48 32.86 3.06
CA LEU A 91 16.74 34.30 3.23
C LEU A 91 15.45 35.10 3.45
N CYS A 92 14.33 34.69 2.87
CA CYS A 92 13.02 35.27 3.18
C CYS A 92 12.67 35.07 4.66
N GLN A 93 12.78 33.85 5.18
CA GLN A 93 12.47 33.54 6.58
C GLN A 93 13.43 34.21 7.56
N ILE A 94 14.73 34.19 7.28
CA ILE A 94 15.76 34.89 8.06
C ILE A 94 15.49 36.39 8.11
N THR A 95 15.20 37.02 6.97
CA THR A 95 14.98 38.48 6.93
C THR A 95 13.63 38.88 7.53
N ALA A 96 12.63 38.01 7.50
CA ALA A 96 11.40 38.18 8.26
C ALA A 96 11.67 38.09 9.77
N ALA A 97 12.43 37.09 10.22
CA ALA A 97 12.82 36.95 11.62
C ALA A 97 13.66 38.14 12.11
N LEU A 98 14.67 38.57 11.36
CA LEU A 98 15.47 39.77 11.63
C LEU A 98 14.62 41.02 11.81
N LYS A 99 13.57 41.17 11.00
CA LYS A 99 12.67 42.34 11.08
C LYS A 99 11.86 42.33 12.37
N GLU A 100 11.57 41.15 12.91
CA GLU A 100 10.80 40.96 14.15
C GLU A 100 11.68 41.01 15.41
N GLY A 101 12.94 40.56 15.33
CA GLY A 101 13.87 40.53 16.46
C GLY A 101 14.51 41.90 16.79
N GLU A 102 15.14 41.99 17.97
CA GLU A 102 15.83 43.21 18.43
C GLU A 102 17.36 43.07 18.39
N GLU A 103 17.89 41.84 18.48
CA GLU A 103 19.34 41.55 18.46
C GLU A 103 20.12 42.17 17.29
N TRP A 104 19.50 42.29 16.12
CA TRP A 104 20.20 42.84 14.94
C TRP A 104 20.62 44.30 15.12
N LYS A 105 20.03 45.05 16.06
CA LYS A 105 20.43 46.43 16.40
C LYS A 105 21.52 46.46 17.47
N ILE A 106 21.78 45.33 18.13
CA ILE A 106 22.77 45.24 19.20
C ILE A 106 24.16 45.36 18.58
N ALA A 107 24.85 46.39 19.05
CA ALA A 107 26.20 46.69 18.68
C ALA A 107 27.14 46.27 19.80
N TRP A 108 28.06 45.36 19.52
CA TRP A 108 29.13 45.01 20.46
C TRP A 108 30.30 45.97 20.26
N ARG A 109 30.71 46.61 21.36
CA ARG A 109 31.84 47.54 21.37
C ARG A 109 33.06 46.83 21.91
N THR A 110 34.13 46.82 21.12
CA THR A 110 35.43 46.37 21.63
C THR A 110 36.14 47.57 22.29
N HIS A 111 36.12 47.57 23.64
CA HIS A 111 36.78 48.35 24.71
C HIS A 111 36.50 49.87 24.93
N VAL A 112 36.70 50.30 26.20
CA VAL A 112 36.67 51.68 26.73
C VAL A 112 37.92 51.91 27.62
N GLY A 113 38.81 52.81 27.18
CA GLY A 113 40.03 53.25 27.87
C GLY A 113 40.62 54.49 27.19
N GLN A 114 41.48 55.26 27.87
CA GLN A 114 41.90 56.61 27.41
C GLN A 114 42.75 56.64 26.13
N MET A 115 43.33 55.51 25.68
CA MET A 115 44.40 55.51 24.68
C MET A 115 44.13 54.68 23.40
N VAL A 116 42.95 54.07 23.21
CA VAL A 116 42.71 53.18 22.06
C VAL A 116 41.32 53.40 21.42
N SER A 117 41.24 53.28 20.08
CA SER A 117 40.00 53.51 19.31
C SER A 117 38.99 52.36 19.40
N ASN A 118 37.72 52.71 19.63
CA ASN A 118 36.57 51.80 19.66
C ASN A 118 36.27 51.23 18.24
N SER A 119 35.97 49.94 18.13
CA SER A 119 35.29 49.37 16.96
C SER A 119 33.92 48.79 17.35
N VAL A 120 32.97 48.88 16.41
CA VAL A 120 31.55 48.53 16.60
C VAL A 120 31.20 47.40 15.63
N VAL A 121 30.68 46.29 16.14
CA VAL A 121 30.28 45.11 15.36
C VAL A 121 28.81 44.80 15.61
N TYR A 122 28.09 44.38 14.57
CA TYR A 122 26.71 43.90 14.63
C TYR A 122 26.68 42.40 14.28
N PRO A 123 26.77 41.49 15.26
CA PRO A 123 27.04 40.07 15.01
C PRO A 123 25.96 39.40 14.16
N VAL A 124 24.70 39.58 14.51
CA VAL A 124 23.57 38.97 13.80
C VAL A 124 23.47 39.50 12.35
N GLN A 125 23.73 40.79 12.13
CA GLN A 125 23.83 41.37 10.77
C GLN A 125 25.01 40.78 9.99
N ALA A 126 26.15 40.56 10.65
CA ALA A 126 27.33 39.98 10.03
C ALA A 126 27.07 38.52 9.59
N VAL A 127 26.39 37.72 10.42
CA VAL A 127 25.98 36.36 10.06
C VAL A 127 24.95 36.36 8.92
N ALA A 128 23.98 37.28 8.93
CA ALA A 128 23.01 37.40 7.83
C ALA A 128 23.69 37.77 6.50
N ARG A 129 24.63 38.73 6.53
CA ARG A 129 25.45 39.10 5.36
C ARG A 129 26.26 37.91 4.86
N ASP A 130 26.87 37.17 5.77
CA ASP A 130 27.66 35.99 5.43
C ASP A 130 26.83 34.92 4.69
N LEU A 131 25.62 34.62 5.18
CA LEU A 131 24.70 33.71 4.48
C LEU A 131 24.26 34.25 3.11
N MET A 132 24.04 35.56 2.98
CA MET A 132 23.74 36.17 1.68
C MET A 132 24.90 36.01 0.70
N GLU A 133 26.15 36.17 1.14
CA GLU A 133 27.34 35.98 0.30
C GLU A 133 27.52 34.51 -0.11
N VAL A 134 27.41 33.57 0.84
CA VAL A 134 27.56 32.12 0.59
C VAL A 134 26.43 31.56 -0.29
N SER A 135 25.24 32.17 -0.26
CA SER A 135 24.13 31.77 -1.13
C SER A 135 24.43 31.87 -2.62
N GLY A 136 25.38 32.74 -3.01
CA GLY A 136 25.67 33.06 -4.41
C GLY A 136 24.61 33.95 -5.08
N LEU A 137 23.59 34.41 -4.35
CA LEU A 137 22.52 35.27 -4.87
C LEU A 137 22.89 36.76 -4.88
N PHE A 138 23.93 37.15 -4.15
CA PHE A 138 24.34 38.55 -3.98
C PHE A 138 25.84 38.72 -4.20
N ALA A 139 26.24 39.82 -4.86
CA ALA A 139 27.62 40.25 -4.78
C ALA A 139 27.94 40.78 -3.35
N PRO A 140 29.19 40.74 -2.86
CA PRO A 140 29.51 41.16 -1.49
C PRO A 140 29.03 42.57 -1.10
N LYS A 141 29.18 43.53 -2.02
CA LYS A 141 28.70 44.92 -1.82
C LYS A 141 27.18 45.04 -1.82
N GLU A 142 26.47 44.12 -2.48
CA GLU A 142 25.01 44.09 -2.50
C GLU A 142 24.48 43.42 -1.22
N ALA A 143 25.10 42.33 -0.78
CA ALA A 143 24.78 41.69 0.49
C ALA A 143 24.86 42.68 1.66
N GLU A 144 25.91 43.49 1.72
CA GLU A 144 26.06 44.56 2.72
C GLU A 144 24.90 45.56 2.68
N ARG A 145 24.50 46.01 1.48
CA ARG A 145 23.38 46.95 1.31
C ARG A 145 22.04 46.36 1.69
N MET A 146 21.85 45.06 1.45
CA MET A 146 20.58 44.36 1.65
C MET A 146 20.38 43.88 3.10
N ALA A 147 21.45 43.64 3.84
CA ALA A 147 21.40 43.31 5.27
C ALA A 147 21.01 44.51 6.16
N LEU A 148 21.33 45.74 5.74
CA LEU A 148 21.14 46.97 6.50
C LEU A 148 19.66 47.40 6.76
N PRO A 149 18.71 47.30 5.79
CA PRO A 149 17.37 47.87 5.95
C PRO A 149 16.29 46.93 6.52
N CYS A 150 16.62 45.70 6.97
CA CYS A 150 15.65 44.69 7.45
C CYS A 150 14.40 44.53 6.55
N ARG A 151 14.62 44.54 5.23
CA ARG A 151 13.56 44.23 4.26
C ARG A 151 13.44 42.72 4.13
N VAL A 152 12.21 42.22 4.12
CA VAL A 152 11.94 40.81 3.85
C VAL A 152 12.25 40.54 2.38
N LEU A 153 13.18 39.62 2.12
CA LEU A 153 13.63 39.27 0.78
C LEU A 153 12.77 38.15 0.18
N PHE A 154 12.68 38.09 -1.15
CA PHE A 154 12.10 36.95 -1.88
C PHE A 154 10.71 36.46 -1.41
N GLN A 155 9.82 37.38 -1.01
CA GLN A 155 8.50 37.02 -0.46
C GLN A 155 7.70 36.09 -1.40
N GLU A 156 7.75 36.31 -2.71
CA GLU A 156 7.07 35.46 -3.70
C GLU A 156 7.52 33.98 -3.66
N VAL A 157 8.75 33.73 -3.22
CA VAL A 157 9.33 32.38 -3.14
C VAL A 157 9.23 31.80 -1.73
N GLY A 158 9.56 32.61 -0.73
CA GLY A 158 9.83 32.15 0.62
C GLY A 158 8.79 32.48 1.67
N GLU A 159 7.75 33.26 1.34
CA GLU A 159 6.79 33.70 2.35
C GLU A 159 5.96 32.54 2.89
N LEU A 160 5.79 32.49 4.21
CA LEU A 160 5.01 31.46 4.89
C LEU A 160 4.20 32.13 6.00
N VAL A 161 2.99 32.55 5.65
CA VAL A 161 2.06 33.24 6.56
C VAL A 161 0.65 32.71 6.35
N GLN A 162 -0.16 32.65 7.39
CA GLN A 162 -1.51 32.08 7.31
C GLN A 162 -2.47 32.89 6.43
N ALA A 163 -2.33 34.23 6.37
CA ALA A 163 -3.29 35.11 5.72
C ALA A 163 -3.19 35.18 4.18
N ARG A 164 -2.14 34.62 3.58
CA ARG A 164 -1.85 34.70 2.13
C ARG A 164 -1.33 33.36 1.64
N PRO A 165 -1.44 33.06 0.33
CA PRO A 165 -0.83 31.87 -0.25
C PRO A 165 0.66 31.80 0.10
N CYS A 166 1.15 30.60 0.43
CA CYS A 166 2.57 30.41 0.67
C CYS A 166 3.39 30.63 -0.61
N GLY A 167 4.65 31.02 -0.42
CA GLY A 167 5.60 31.23 -1.50
C GLY A 167 5.87 29.95 -2.30
N THR A 168 6.39 30.11 -3.52
CA THR A 168 6.55 28.99 -4.45
C THR A 168 7.36 27.83 -3.89
N PHE A 169 8.41 28.08 -3.09
CA PHE A 169 9.21 27.02 -2.48
C PHE A 169 8.38 26.11 -1.57
N TRP A 170 7.58 26.69 -0.67
CA TRP A 170 6.74 25.95 0.27
C TRP A 170 5.64 25.18 -0.46
N ARG A 171 5.02 25.82 -1.46
CA ARG A 171 4.02 25.18 -2.29
C ARG A 171 4.58 23.94 -3.00
N GLU A 172 5.77 24.05 -3.59
CA GLU A 172 6.40 22.92 -4.29
C GLU A 172 6.74 21.77 -3.35
N ILE A 173 7.23 22.04 -2.14
CA ILE A 173 7.45 21.00 -1.12
C ILE A 173 6.12 20.34 -0.74
N ILE A 174 5.11 21.13 -0.38
CA ILE A 174 3.81 20.62 0.07
C ILE A 174 3.16 19.75 -1.01
N LEU A 175 3.30 20.12 -2.28
CA LEU A 175 2.76 19.33 -3.40
C LEU A 175 3.37 17.92 -3.52
N ARG A 176 4.55 17.68 -2.93
CA ARG A 176 5.23 16.37 -2.87
C ARG A 176 4.85 15.53 -1.65
N LEU A 177 4.14 16.10 -0.68
CA LEU A 177 3.79 15.41 0.55
C LEU A 177 2.47 14.63 0.41
N PRO A 178 2.25 13.58 1.22
CA PRO A 178 0.93 12.97 1.37
C PRO A 178 -0.11 13.98 1.91
N PRO A 179 -1.41 13.63 1.91
CA PRO A 179 -2.43 14.40 2.65
C PRO A 179 -2.03 14.64 4.11
N TYR A 180 -2.49 15.74 4.71
CA TYR A 180 -2.10 16.16 6.05
C TYR A 180 -2.75 15.29 7.13
N ASP A 181 -1.96 14.68 8.00
CA ASP A 181 -2.46 13.92 9.14
C ASP A 181 -2.89 14.86 10.29
N LYS A 182 -4.19 14.84 10.62
CA LYS A 182 -4.76 15.63 11.72
C LYS A 182 -4.65 14.92 13.08
N GLU A 183 -4.47 13.61 13.09
CA GLU A 183 -4.37 12.80 14.32
C GLU A 183 -2.96 12.85 14.90
N TYR A 184 -1.96 12.85 14.02
CA TYR A 184 -0.55 12.99 14.37
C TYR A 184 0.06 14.24 13.71
N PRO A 185 -0.37 15.45 14.13
CA PRO A 185 0.15 16.67 13.55
C PRO A 185 1.65 16.83 13.84
N PRO A 186 2.44 17.44 12.94
CA PRO A 186 3.82 17.79 13.24
C PRO A 186 3.91 18.76 14.42
N GLU A 187 4.71 18.40 15.42
CA GLU A 187 4.86 19.15 16.66
C GLU A 187 6.34 19.38 16.96
N PHE A 188 6.69 20.56 17.44
CA PHE A 188 8.05 20.86 17.87
C PHE A 188 8.02 21.03 19.38
N GLU A 189 8.59 20.07 20.09
CA GLU A 189 8.59 19.99 21.56
C GLU A 189 10.00 19.62 22.05
N ASP A 190 10.39 20.11 23.23
CA ASP A 190 11.68 19.80 23.88
C ASP A 190 12.91 20.01 22.95
N GLY A 191 12.85 21.03 22.09
CA GLY A 191 13.95 21.37 21.18
C GLY A 191 14.06 20.49 19.91
N SER A 192 13.10 19.59 19.69
CA SER A 192 13.11 18.62 18.59
C SER A 192 11.79 18.64 17.81
N LEU A 193 11.88 18.37 16.50
CA LEU A 193 10.70 18.21 15.65
C LEU A 193 10.24 16.75 15.66
N TYR A 194 9.00 16.53 16.08
CA TYR A 194 8.26 15.29 15.94
C TYR A 194 7.37 15.40 14.71
N LEU A 195 7.66 14.60 13.69
CA LEU A 195 6.93 14.59 12.43
C LEU A 195 6.85 13.15 11.94
N THR A 196 5.65 12.70 11.66
CA THR A 196 5.38 11.40 11.05
C THR A 196 4.52 11.62 9.81
N LEU A 197 4.91 11.05 8.68
CA LEU A 197 4.07 11.00 7.50
C LEU A 197 3.11 9.80 7.58
N PRO A 198 1.90 9.89 6.99
CA PRO A 198 1.00 8.75 6.89
C PRO A 198 1.70 7.52 6.32
N TRP A 199 1.37 6.36 6.90
CA TRP A 199 1.97 5.10 6.48
C TRP A 199 1.63 4.78 5.02
N ASP A 200 2.66 4.44 4.26
CA ASP A 200 2.51 3.84 2.94
C ASP A 200 3.02 2.39 2.95
N GLU A 201 2.34 1.52 2.22
CA GLU A 201 2.69 0.09 2.16
C GLU A 201 4.08 -0.13 1.55
N GLN A 202 4.57 0.83 0.77
CA GLN A 202 5.84 0.79 0.07
C GLN A 202 7.01 1.39 0.85
N GLY A 203 6.77 2.08 1.97
CA GLY A 203 7.82 2.80 2.72
C GLY A 203 8.44 3.97 1.95
N GLU A 204 7.73 4.54 0.97
CA GLU A 204 8.23 5.64 0.12
C GLU A 204 8.31 6.96 0.90
N ASN A 205 7.53 7.09 1.97
CA ASN A 205 7.44 8.29 2.79
C ASN A 205 8.65 8.46 3.73
N ASP A 206 9.39 7.41 4.11
CA ASP A 206 10.51 7.50 5.06
C ASP A 206 11.58 8.53 4.63
N ALA A 207 11.97 8.51 3.35
CA ALA A 207 12.97 9.43 2.82
C ALA A 207 12.45 10.89 2.75
N ALA A 208 11.15 11.06 2.51
CA ALA A 208 10.50 12.36 2.48
C ALA A 208 10.33 12.92 3.91
N GLU A 209 9.98 12.07 4.87
CA GLU A 209 9.88 12.36 6.30
C GLU A 209 11.22 12.86 6.85
N ASP A 210 12.30 12.10 6.64
CA ASP A 210 13.66 12.48 7.05
C ASP A 210 14.06 13.85 6.46
N ALA A 211 13.81 14.04 5.16
CA ALA A 211 14.17 15.28 4.49
C ALA A 211 13.31 16.47 4.95
N LEU A 212 12.01 16.25 5.22
CA LEU A 212 11.13 17.29 5.73
C LEU A 212 11.49 17.68 7.17
N THR A 213 11.84 16.70 8.00
CA THR A 213 12.32 16.90 9.37
C THR A 213 13.59 17.74 9.37
N ASP A 214 14.60 17.37 8.57
CA ASP A 214 15.83 18.15 8.42
C ASP A 214 15.56 19.57 7.95
N LEU A 215 14.66 19.74 6.97
CA LEU A 215 14.33 21.04 6.40
C LEU A 215 13.70 21.96 7.46
N LEU A 216 12.62 21.51 8.08
CA LEU A 216 11.84 22.31 9.01
C LEU A 216 12.63 22.60 10.29
N GLN A 217 13.32 21.60 10.85
CA GLN A 217 14.12 21.77 12.05
C GLN A 217 15.23 22.82 11.86
N GLU A 218 15.97 22.77 10.75
CA GLU A 218 17.06 23.71 10.51
C GLU A 218 16.55 25.10 10.10
N MET A 219 15.44 25.20 9.36
CA MET A 219 14.79 26.48 9.09
C MET A 219 14.29 27.14 10.38
N ILE A 220 13.63 26.39 11.26
CA ILE A 220 13.15 26.89 12.56
C ILE A 220 14.35 27.37 13.39
N ARG A 221 15.41 26.58 13.53
CA ARG A 221 16.64 26.97 14.25
C ARG A 221 17.23 28.29 13.74
N LEU A 222 17.32 28.46 12.42
CA LEU A 222 17.80 29.71 11.82
C LEU A 222 16.86 30.89 12.14
N THR A 223 15.54 30.72 11.96
CA THR A 223 14.59 31.80 12.27
C THR A 223 14.56 32.18 13.75
N VAL A 224 14.81 31.24 14.66
CA VAL A 224 14.96 31.51 16.10
C VAL A 224 16.22 32.33 16.35
N PHE A 225 17.36 31.89 15.81
CA PHE A 225 18.64 32.59 15.95
C PHE A 225 18.55 34.05 15.47
N PHE A 226 17.86 34.31 14.36
CA PHE A 226 17.71 35.65 13.81
C PHE A 226 16.54 36.46 14.39
N GLY A 227 15.60 35.81 15.06
CA GLY A 227 14.32 36.37 15.52
C GLY A 227 14.26 36.76 17.00
N ASP A 228 15.38 36.64 17.72
CA ASP A 228 15.55 37.05 19.11
C ASP A 228 14.54 36.38 20.08
N ALA A 229 14.75 35.09 20.35
CA ALA A 229 13.98 34.37 21.35
C ALA A 229 14.82 34.19 22.63
N GLU A 230 14.78 35.17 23.54
CA GLU A 230 15.10 34.96 24.96
C GLU A 230 14.03 34.04 25.59
N SER A 231 14.04 32.74 25.30
CA SER A 231 13.29 31.80 26.13
C SER A 231 13.98 30.44 26.15
N ALA A 232 14.51 30.09 27.32
CA ALA A 232 14.76 28.70 27.68
C ALA A 232 13.39 27.99 27.74
N ASP A 233 13.04 27.37 26.61
CA ASP A 233 11.87 26.53 26.31
C ASP A 233 10.47 27.07 26.62
N HIS A 234 9.73 27.28 25.53
CA HIS A 234 8.38 26.73 25.28
C HIS A 234 8.18 26.78 23.75
N ASP A 235 8.61 25.74 23.04
CA ASP A 235 8.40 25.46 21.60
C ASP A 235 8.67 26.63 20.62
N LEU A 236 9.96 26.86 20.36
CA LEU A 236 10.59 27.82 19.44
C LEU A 236 9.67 28.77 18.63
N ARG A 237 9.54 30.01 19.12
CA ARG A 237 8.67 31.10 18.61
C ARG A 237 7.19 30.71 18.50
N GLY A 238 6.70 29.87 19.42
CA GLY A 238 5.31 29.42 19.51
C GLY A 238 4.88 28.59 18.31
N ASN A 239 5.80 27.79 17.76
CA ASN A 239 5.59 26.97 16.55
C ASN A 239 5.01 27.73 15.37
N ARG A 240 5.17 29.07 15.30
CA ARG A 240 4.48 29.90 14.30
C ARG A 240 4.80 29.50 12.87
N MET A 241 6.06 29.20 12.57
CA MET A 241 6.48 28.77 11.24
C MET A 241 5.87 27.40 10.89
N LEU A 242 5.95 26.44 11.83
CA LEU A 242 5.40 25.11 11.68
C LEU A 242 3.88 25.14 11.50
N ASN A 243 3.17 25.88 12.35
CA ASN A 243 1.72 26.08 12.26
C ASN A 243 1.29 26.70 10.92
N CYS A 244 2.06 27.68 10.41
CA CYS A 244 1.80 28.22 9.07
C CYS A 244 2.04 27.15 8.00
N PHE A 245 3.10 26.34 8.11
CA PHE A 245 3.37 25.23 7.19
C PHE A 245 2.23 24.20 7.20
N CYS A 246 1.86 23.68 8.37
CA CYS A 246 0.80 22.70 8.54
C CYS A 246 -0.56 23.21 8.02
N GLY A 247 -0.90 24.48 8.29
CA GLY A 247 -2.12 25.08 7.74
C GLY A 247 -2.14 25.13 6.20
N HIS A 248 -1.01 25.48 5.58
CA HIS A 248 -0.89 25.44 4.11
C HIS A 248 -0.87 24.02 3.57
N TRP A 249 -0.26 23.08 4.29
CA TRP A 249 -0.23 21.67 3.92
C TRP A 249 -1.64 21.09 3.88
N GLN A 250 -2.41 21.25 4.96
CA GLN A 250 -3.80 20.82 5.01
C GLN A 250 -4.65 21.48 3.92
N GLN A 251 -4.46 22.79 3.66
CA GLN A 251 -5.20 23.49 2.63
C GLN A 251 -4.90 22.99 1.21
N ILE A 252 -3.64 22.68 0.90
CA ILE A 252 -3.19 22.30 -0.44
C ILE A 252 -3.39 20.81 -0.72
N ARG A 253 -3.16 19.95 0.28
CA ARG A 253 -3.20 18.47 0.13
C ARG A 253 -4.46 17.83 0.68
N GLY A 254 -5.29 18.57 1.41
CA GLY A 254 -6.41 18.01 2.16
C GLY A 254 -5.94 17.27 3.42
N THR A 255 -6.89 16.62 4.07
CA THR A 255 -6.66 15.84 5.29
C THR A 255 -6.52 14.37 4.93
N TYR A 256 -5.56 13.69 5.56
CA TYR A 256 -5.43 12.25 5.50
C TYR A 256 -6.59 11.58 6.25
N VAL A 257 -7.14 10.54 5.65
CA VAL A 257 -8.23 9.73 6.23
C VAL A 257 -7.69 8.32 6.36
N TYR A 258 -7.58 7.86 7.61
CA TYR A 258 -7.14 6.50 7.92
C TYR A 258 -8.31 5.55 7.80
N PHE A 259 -8.23 4.59 6.87
CA PHE A 259 -9.23 3.54 6.74
C PHE A 259 -8.85 2.35 7.61
N SER A 260 -9.76 1.98 8.51
CA SER A 260 -9.63 0.78 9.36
C SER A 260 -9.63 -0.52 8.54
N ASP A 261 -10.30 -0.50 7.39
CA ASP A 261 -10.37 -1.60 6.44
C ASP A 261 -9.82 -1.18 5.07
N SER A 262 -8.75 -1.86 4.62
CA SER A 262 -8.10 -1.58 3.34
C SER A 262 -8.98 -1.94 2.14
N SER A 263 -9.96 -2.82 2.29
CA SER A 263 -10.99 -3.04 1.25
C SER A 263 -11.86 -1.80 1.08
N VAL A 264 -12.27 -1.14 2.15
CA VAL A 264 -13.08 0.09 2.07
C VAL A 264 -12.33 1.23 1.41
N LYS A 265 -11.04 1.41 1.75
CA LYS A 265 -10.17 2.38 1.07
C LYS A 265 -10.16 2.16 -0.45
N ARG A 266 -9.90 0.93 -0.88
CA ARG A 266 -9.85 0.57 -2.30
C ARG A 266 -11.21 0.78 -2.99
N MET A 267 -12.31 0.43 -2.32
CA MET A 267 -13.66 0.67 -2.84
C MET A 267 -13.92 2.16 -3.04
N ALA A 268 -13.56 3.00 -2.06
CA ALA A 268 -13.72 4.46 -2.14
C ALA A 268 -12.89 5.10 -3.25
N GLU A 269 -11.65 4.64 -3.44
CA GLU A 269 -10.75 5.11 -4.50
C GLU A 269 -11.26 4.74 -5.90
N GLN A 270 -11.81 3.53 -6.07
CA GLN A 270 -12.34 3.05 -7.36
C GLN A 270 -13.75 3.59 -7.65
N ASN A 271 -14.53 3.88 -6.60
CA ASN A 271 -15.93 4.30 -6.71
C ASN A 271 -16.18 5.58 -5.90
N PRO A 272 -15.81 6.76 -6.43
CA PRO A 272 -15.99 8.03 -5.73
C PRO A 272 -17.44 8.37 -5.37
N ALA A 273 -18.43 7.72 -5.99
CA ALA A 273 -19.84 7.84 -5.63
C ALA A 273 -20.16 7.40 -4.19
N LEU A 274 -19.26 6.65 -3.54
CA LEU A 274 -19.39 6.34 -2.11
C LEU A 274 -19.37 7.60 -1.22
N TYR A 275 -18.66 8.66 -1.64
CA TYR A 275 -18.63 9.93 -0.93
C TYR A 275 -19.92 10.76 -1.10
N ASP A 276 -20.84 10.36 -1.99
CA ASP A 276 -22.19 10.93 -2.04
C ASP A 276 -23.12 10.31 -0.98
N GLU A 277 -22.75 9.15 -0.45
CA GLU A 277 -23.56 8.36 0.49
C GLU A 277 -23.03 8.41 1.93
N PHE A 278 -21.72 8.53 2.11
CA PHE A 278 -21.05 8.57 3.41
C PHE A 278 -20.04 9.71 3.47
N GLU A 279 -19.88 10.29 4.65
CA GLU A 279 -18.75 11.18 4.92
C GLU A 279 -17.45 10.37 4.92
N ALA A 280 -16.33 11.00 4.55
CA ALA A 280 -15.06 10.29 4.39
C ALA A 280 -14.59 9.62 5.68
N GLU A 281 -14.73 10.30 6.82
CA GLU A 281 -14.41 9.72 8.14
C GLU A 281 -15.34 8.58 8.55
N GLU A 282 -16.64 8.68 8.26
CA GLU A 282 -17.59 7.59 8.55
C GLU A 282 -17.23 6.34 7.75
N LEU A 283 -16.96 6.52 6.45
CA LEU A 283 -16.52 5.44 5.58
C LEU A 283 -15.22 4.79 6.06
N ALA A 284 -14.30 5.58 6.63
CA ALA A 284 -13.01 5.09 7.10
C ALA A 284 -13.10 4.18 8.33
N ASP A 285 -14.13 4.37 9.16
CA ASP A 285 -14.35 3.59 10.38
C ASP A 285 -15.15 2.30 10.13
N MET A 286 -15.79 2.16 8.97
CA MET A 286 -16.60 1.00 8.61
C MET A 286 -15.76 -0.15 8.03
N TYR A 287 -16.28 -1.37 8.17
CA TYR A 287 -15.78 -2.55 7.45
C TYR A 287 -16.48 -2.71 6.10
N SER A 288 -15.85 -3.39 5.14
CA SER A 288 -16.37 -3.52 3.78
C SER A 288 -17.79 -4.12 3.73
N GLY A 289 -18.02 -5.20 4.48
CA GLY A 289 -19.34 -5.82 4.59
C GLY A 289 -20.41 -4.86 5.11
N GLU A 290 -20.08 -4.01 6.09
CA GLU A 290 -21.02 -3.03 6.65
C GLU A 290 -21.41 -1.96 5.62
N VAL A 291 -20.42 -1.41 4.90
CA VAL A 291 -20.65 -0.40 3.83
C VAL A 291 -21.60 -0.97 2.77
N LEU A 292 -21.27 -2.17 2.27
CA LEU A 292 -22.04 -2.80 1.20
C LEU A 292 -23.44 -3.19 1.68
N GLU A 293 -23.57 -3.69 2.91
CA GLU A 293 -24.85 -4.07 3.48
C GLU A 293 -25.81 -2.86 3.61
N GLN A 294 -25.31 -1.76 4.16
CA GLN A 294 -26.09 -0.53 4.35
C GLN A 294 -26.50 0.12 3.02
N LEU A 295 -25.66 -0.01 1.98
CA LEU A 295 -25.96 0.52 0.65
C LEU A 295 -26.91 -0.36 -0.12
N TYR A 296 -26.75 -1.68 -0.09
CA TYR A 296 -27.44 -2.58 -0.99
C TYR A 296 -28.97 -2.52 -0.84
N SER A 297 -29.46 -2.26 0.38
CA SER A 297 -30.89 -2.07 0.65
C SER A 297 -31.49 -0.80 0.03
N ARG A 298 -30.65 0.21 -0.23
CA ARG A 298 -31.07 1.54 -0.74
C ARG A 298 -30.69 1.75 -2.20
N ARG A 299 -29.53 1.24 -2.61
CA ARG A 299 -28.84 1.44 -3.89
C ARG A 299 -28.12 0.16 -4.34
N PRO A 300 -28.85 -0.94 -4.61
CA PRO A 300 -28.24 -2.18 -5.04
C PRO A 300 -27.45 -2.03 -6.34
N GLU A 301 -27.84 -1.11 -7.23
CA GLU A 301 -27.12 -0.82 -8.47
C GLU A 301 -25.71 -0.28 -8.25
N LEU A 302 -25.49 0.52 -7.19
CA LEU A 302 -24.18 1.06 -6.86
C LEU A 302 -23.28 -0.04 -6.29
N VAL A 303 -23.82 -0.88 -5.41
CA VAL A 303 -23.09 -2.01 -4.82
C VAL A 303 -22.67 -3.01 -5.89
N ILE A 304 -23.56 -3.34 -6.83
CA ILE A 304 -23.21 -4.22 -7.94
C ILE A 304 -22.13 -3.59 -8.83
N ALA A 305 -22.17 -2.27 -9.06
CA ALA A 305 -21.10 -1.58 -9.78
C ALA A 305 -19.74 -1.63 -9.05
N ILE A 306 -19.73 -1.49 -7.73
CA ILE A 306 -18.53 -1.64 -6.89
C ILE A 306 -17.96 -3.06 -7.02
N TRP A 307 -18.78 -4.10 -6.88
CA TRP A 307 -18.32 -5.47 -7.07
C TRP A 307 -17.72 -5.70 -8.45
N ARG A 308 -18.36 -5.19 -9.50
CA ARG A 308 -17.81 -5.28 -10.85
C ARG A 308 -16.46 -4.57 -10.99
N SER A 309 -16.26 -3.42 -10.33
CA SER A 309 -14.97 -2.72 -10.36
C SER A 309 -13.87 -3.53 -9.68
N MET A 310 -14.20 -4.29 -8.63
CA MET A 310 -13.24 -5.14 -7.92
C MET A 310 -12.72 -6.30 -8.77
N ALA A 311 -13.57 -6.83 -9.66
CA ALA A 311 -13.17 -7.88 -10.58
C ALA A 311 -12.25 -7.37 -11.71
N GLY A 312 -12.29 -6.06 -12.00
CA GLY A 312 -11.30 -5.34 -12.81
C GLY A 312 -11.33 -5.57 -14.32
N THR A 313 -11.93 -6.66 -14.79
CA THR A 313 -12.10 -7.00 -16.22
C THR A 313 -13.51 -7.56 -16.48
N ASP A 314 -13.88 -7.80 -17.73
CA ASP A 314 -15.07 -8.59 -18.08
C ASP A 314 -14.75 -10.09 -18.27
N GLU A 315 -13.48 -10.48 -18.09
CA GLU A 315 -13.03 -11.87 -18.17
C GLU A 315 -13.14 -12.55 -16.79
N PRO A 316 -13.27 -13.89 -16.76
CA PRO A 316 -13.20 -14.63 -15.50
C PRO A 316 -11.89 -14.37 -14.75
N ILE A 317 -12.00 -14.12 -13.44
CA ILE A 317 -10.85 -13.81 -12.58
C ILE A 317 -9.94 -15.05 -12.55
N ASP A 318 -8.72 -14.91 -13.06
CA ASP A 318 -7.76 -16.02 -13.22
C ASP A 318 -6.84 -16.20 -12.00
N ASP A 319 -6.67 -15.16 -11.17
CA ASP A 319 -5.97 -15.22 -9.89
C ASP A 319 -6.88 -15.77 -8.77
N PRO A 320 -6.53 -16.91 -8.14
CA PRO A 320 -7.37 -17.52 -7.11
C PRO A 320 -7.57 -16.67 -5.86
N GLU A 321 -6.57 -15.88 -5.45
CA GLU A 321 -6.65 -15.03 -4.25
C GLU A 321 -7.58 -13.84 -4.49
N GLN A 322 -7.50 -13.22 -5.67
CA GLN A 322 -8.44 -12.19 -6.12
C GLN A 322 -9.85 -12.75 -6.27
N ALA A 323 -10.02 -13.94 -6.86
CA ALA A 323 -11.32 -14.58 -7.02
C ALA A 323 -11.98 -14.90 -5.68
N ARG A 324 -11.19 -15.40 -4.72
CA ARG A 324 -11.66 -15.61 -3.34
C ARG A 324 -12.09 -14.31 -2.68
N ARG A 325 -11.22 -13.29 -2.68
CA ARG A 325 -11.57 -11.97 -2.10
C ARG A 325 -12.84 -11.39 -2.73
N PHE A 326 -13.01 -11.55 -4.04
CA PHE A 326 -14.21 -11.08 -4.73
C PHE A 326 -15.49 -11.76 -4.20
N LEU A 327 -15.45 -13.07 -3.90
CA LEU A 327 -16.60 -13.79 -3.31
C LEU A 327 -16.78 -13.49 -1.82
N ASP A 328 -15.69 -13.42 -1.04
CA ASP A 328 -15.73 -13.09 0.39
C ASP A 328 -16.47 -11.75 0.64
N GLU A 329 -16.33 -10.78 -0.26
CA GLU A 329 -17.00 -9.47 -0.18
C GLU A 329 -18.52 -9.52 -0.48
N MET A 330 -19.02 -10.70 -0.88
CA MET A 330 -20.44 -11.00 -1.04
C MET A 330 -20.98 -11.88 0.10
N GLU A 331 -20.12 -12.42 0.98
CA GLU A 331 -20.46 -13.39 2.02
C GLU A 331 -21.60 -12.91 2.94
N TRP A 332 -21.59 -11.63 3.28
CA TRP A 332 -22.60 -11.00 4.14
C TRP A 332 -24.02 -11.03 3.56
N LEU A 333 -24.19 -11.17 2.24
CA LEU A 333 -25.51 -11.32 1.63
C LEU A 333 -26.22 -12.61 2.08
N TRP A 334 -25.43 -13.62 2.43
CA TRP A 334 -25.91 -14.95 2.82
C TRP A 334 -25.88 -15.14 4.34
N GLN A 335 -24.99 -14.46 5.05
CA GLN A 335 -24.89 -14.47 6.52
C GLN A 335 -25.91 -13.53 7.18
N SER A 336 -27.19 -13.87 7.16
CA SER A 336 -28.16 -13.34 8.12
C SER A 336 -28.27 -14.33 9.28
N GLU A 337 -27.77 -13.95 10.47
CA GLU A 337 -27.74 -14.79 11.69
C GLU A 337 -29.11 -15.30 12.15
N TYR A 338 -30.23 -14.88 11.55
CA TYR A 338 -31.57 -15.15 12.08
C TYR A 338 -32.59 -15.77 11.13
N GLU A 339 -32.30 -15.94 9.85
CA GLU A 339 -33.18 -16.63 8.90
C GLU A 339 -32.33 -16.96 7.68
N TYR A 340 -32.49 -18.17 7.12
CA TYR A 340 -32.03 -18.48 5.76
C TYR A 340 -32.39 -17.27 4.89
N GLY A 341 -31.36 -16.59 4.37
CA GLY A 341 -31.49 -15.27 3.76
C GLY A 341 -32.66 -15.22 2.80
N ASP A 342 -33.50 -14.19 2.94
CA ASP A 342 -34.62 -13.96 2.04
C ASP A 342 -34.06 -13.90 0.61
N ALA A 343 -34.27 -14.96 -0.18
CA ALA A 343 -33.77 -15.04 -1.55
C ALA A 343 -34.20 -13.81 -2.37
N GLU A 344 -35.31 -13.17 -1.99
CA GLU A 344 -35.79 -11.92 -2.56
C GLU A 344 -34.79 -10.76 -2.42
N ARG A 345 -33.95 -10.74 -1.35
CA ARG A 345 -32.85 -9.77 -1.19
C ARG A 345 -31.87 -9.85 -2.35
N LEU A 346 -31.65 -11.03 -2.91
CA LEU A 346 -30.71 -11.22 -4.02
C LEU A 346 -31.28 -10.83 -5.38
N ARG A 347 -32.58 -10.50 -5.48
CA ARG A 347 -33.21 -10.17 -6.76
C ARG A 347 -32.48 -9.11 -7.59
N PRO A 348 -32.01 -7.98 -7.04
CA PRO A 348 -31.26 -7.00 -7.83
C PRO A 348 -29.99 -7.58 -8.46
N LEU A 349 -29.23 -8.39 -7.72
CA LEU A 349 -28.06 -9.09 -8.24
C LEU A 349 -28.44 -10.13 -9.30
N LEU A 350 -29.50 -10.90 -9.05
CA LEU A 350 -30.00 -11.91 -9.99
C LEU A 350 -30.54 -11.27 -11.29
N ASP A 351 -31.20 -10.12 -11.21
CA ASP A 351 -31.64 -9.33 -12.37
C ASP A 351 -30.42 -8.87 -13.20
N GLU A 352 -29.33 -8.46 -12.54
CA GLU A 352 -28.12 -8.06 -13.25
C GLU A 352 -27.39 -9.25 -13.88
N LEU A 353 -27.27 -10.39 -13.19
CA LEU A 353 -26.66 -11.61 -13.74
C LEU A 353 -27.45 -12.17 -14.93
N GLU A 354 -28.77 -12.01 -14.95
CA GLU A 354 -29.61 -12.38 -16.09
C GLU A 354 -29.42 -11.44 -17.28
N ARG A 355 -29.15 -10.15 -17.01
CA ARG A 355 -28.95 -9.13 -18.03
C ARG A 355 -27.54 -9.15 -18.61
N ASP A 356 -26.54 -9.44 -17.78
CA ASP A 356 -25.12 -9.41 -18.12
C ASP A 356 -24.46 -10.79 -17.95
N ASP A 357 -24.40 -11.49 -19.06
CA ASP A 357 -23.78 -12.81 -19.18
C ASP A 357 -22.23 -12.76 -19.03
N GLY A 358 -21.59 -11.61 -19.21
CA GLY A 358 -20.18 -11.42 -18.88
C GLY A 358 -19.93 -11.50 -17.38
N PHE A 359 -20.77 -10.82 -16.61
CA PHE A 359 -20.71 -10.85 -15.14
C PHE A 359 -21.03 -12.24 -14.58
N ALA A 360 -22.02 -12.93 -15.16
CA ALA A 360 -22.32 -14.32 -14.83
C ALA A 360 -21.14 -15.27 -15.06
N ARG A 361 -20.43 -15.13 -16.19
CA ARG A 361 -19.20 -15.91 -16.44
C ARG A 361 -18.10 -15.58 -15.46
N GLN A 362 -17.93 -14.30 -15.13
CA GLN A 362 -16.89 -13.87 -14.23
C GLN A 362 -17.04 -14.47 -12.83
N LEU A 363 -18.28 -14.54 -12.33
CA LEU A 363 -18.63 -15.15 -11.05
C LEU A 363 -18.49 -16.68 -11.06
N CYS A 364 -19.06 -17.35 -12.06
CA CYS A 364 -19.15 -18.82 -12.08
C CYS A 364 -17.90 -19.50 -12.63
N GLN A 365 -17.10 -18.82 -13.46
CA GLN A 365 -15.92 -19.39 -14.13
C GLN A 365 -14.58 -18.85 -13.61
N SER A 366 -14.59 -18.22 -12.44
CA SER A 366 -13.38 -17.74 -11.78
C SER A 366 -12.46 -18.90 -11.37
N ALA A 367 -11.21 -18.57 -11.05
CA ALA A 367 -10.20 -19.52 -10.57
C ALA A 367 -10.44 -20.01 -9.12
N TYR A 368 -11.63 -19.76 -8.56
CA TYR A 368 -12.02 -20.18 -7.21
C TYR A 368 -13.53 -20.50 -7.17
N VAL A 369 -13.87 -21.73 -6.77
CA VAL A 369 -15.25 -22.23 -6.68
C VAL A 369 -15.58 -22.56 -5.23
N SER A 370 -16.60 -21.92 -4.68
CA SER A 370 -17.04 -22.04 -3.29
C SER A 370 -18.55 -22.21 -3.13
N TYR A 371 -18.98 -22.35 -1.88
CA TYR A 371 -20.38 -22.33 -1.45
C TYR A 371 -21.16 -21.08 -1.86
N ASP A 372 -20.47 -19.96 -2.14
CA ASP A 372 -21.10 -18.71 -2.55
C ASP A 372 -21.78 -18.85 -3.92
N GLN A 373 -21.11 -19.49 -4.90
CA GLN A 373 -21.74 -19.73 -6.20
C GLN A 373 -22.93 -20.68 -6.10
N GLN A 374 -22.83 -21.74 -5.28
CA GLN A 374 -23.94 -22.65 -5.00
C GLN A 374 -25.14 -21.87 -4.44
N SER A 375 -24.89 -20.99 -3.46
CA SER A 375 -25.90 -20.15 -2.81
C SER A 375 -26.61 -19.23 -3.80
N ILE A 376 -25.87 -18.60 -4.73
CA ILE A 376 -26.44 -17.75 -5.79
C ILE A 376 -27.35 -18.55 -6.72
N ILE A 377 -26.93 -19.75 -7.13
CA ILE A 377 -27.72 -20.61 -8.00
C ILE A 377 -29.00 -21.08 -7.30
N MET A 378 -28.90 -21.48 -6.03
CA MET A 378 -30.06 -21.85 -5.21
C MET A 378 -31.03 -20.67 -5.04
N ALA A 379 -30.52 -19.48 -4.76
CA ALA A 379 -31.34 -18.28 -4.63
C ALA A 379 -32.06 -17.91 -5.92
N ALA A 380 -31.42 -18.10 -7.08
CA ALA A 380 -32.07 -17.92 -8.39
C ALA A 380 -33.26 -18.87 -8.55
N ALA A 381 -33.08 -20.15 -8.18
CA ALA A 381 -34.17 -21.13 -8.21
C ALA A 381 -35.29 -20.80 -7.21
N ASP A 382 -34.94 -20.39 -5.98
CA ASP A 382 -35.91 -20.03 -4.93
C ASP A 382 -36.71 -18.75 -5.29
N CYS A 383 -36.10 -17.82 -6.04
CA CYS A 383 -36.79 -16.67 -6.64
C CYS A 383 -37.64 -17.00 -7.88
N GLY A 384 -37.67 -18.27 -8.31
CA GLY A 384 -38.39 -18.73 -9.51
C GLY A 384 -37.70 -18.39 -10.84
N LYS A 385 -36.44 -17.94 -10.81
CA LYS A 385 -35.62 -17.66 -12.01
C LYS A 385 -34.88 -18.91 -12.48
N PHE A 386 -35.62 -19.98 -12.77
CA PHE A 386 -35.04 -21.29 -13.11
C PHE A 386 -34.10 -21.25 -14.32
N ALA A 387 -34.44 -20.50 -15.38
CA ALA A 387 -33.60 -20.38 -16.56
C ALA A 387 -32.23 -19.73 -16.26
N LEU A 388 -32.20 -18.74 -15.36
CA LEU A 388 -30.96 -18.15 -14.87
C LEU A 388 -30.18 -19.17 -14.04
N ALA A 389 -30.84 -19.87 -13.12
CA ALA A 389 -30.22 -20.85 -12.24
C ALA A 389 -29.55 -22.00 -13.03
N GLU A 390 -30.25 -22.56 -14.03
CA GLU A 390 -29.70 -23.56 -14.96
C GLU A 390 -28.50 -23.02 -15.75
N HIS A 391 -28.58 -21.76 -16.21
CA HIS A 391 -27.50 -21.12 -16.94
C HIS A 391 -26.25 -20.92 -16.09
N LEU A 392 -26.39 -20.38 -14.87
CA LEU A 392 -25.31 -20.20 -13.92
C LEU A 392 -24.66 -21.54 -13.54
N PHE A 393 -25.46 -22.57 -13.30
CA PHE A 393 -24.95 -23.93 -13.09
C PHE A 393 -24.17 -24.45 -14.30
N SER A 394 -24.69 -24.25 -15.52
CA SER A 394 -23.99 -24.64 -16.74
C SER A 394 -22.64 -23.92 -16.91
N LEU A 395 -22.55 -22.65 -16.51
CA LEU A 395 -21.30 -21.90 -16.52
C LEU A 395 -20.30 -22.48 -15.51
N LEU A 396 -20.75 -22.72 -14.27
CA LEU A 396 -19.94 -23.31 -13.20
C LEU A 396 -19.37 -24.68 -13.60
N MET A 397 -20.18 -25.53 -14.24
CA MET A 397 -19.72 -26.85 -14.71
C MET A 397 -18.74 -26.77 -15.90
N LYS A 398 -18.63 -25.62 -16.57
CA LYS A 398 -17.67 -25.37 -17.67
C LYS A 398 -16.41 -24.64 -17.19
N THR A 399 -16.25 -24.46 -15.89
CA THR A 399 -15.06 -23.81 -15.32
C THR A 399 -13.80 -24.62 -15.62
N PRO A 400 -12.69 -23.98 -16.04
CA PRO A 400 -11.45 -24.68 -16.39
C PRO A 400 -10.70 -25.24 -15.16
N LEU A 401 -11.13 -24.87 -13.95
CA LEU A 401 -10.56 -25.31 -12.69
C LEU A 401 -10.92 -26.78 -12.42
N PRO A 402 -9.94 -27.67 -12.15
CA PRO A 402 -10.22 -29.06 -11.75
C PRO A 402 -11.11 -29.17 -10.50
N GLY A 403 -12.08 -30.07 -10.53
CA GLY A 403 -13.06 -30.26 -9.45
C GLY A 403 -12.48 -30.64 -8.08
N ASP A 404 -11.27 -31.20 -8.03
CA ASP A 404 -10.56 -31.50 -6.77
C ASP A 404 -10.02 -30.25 -6.05
N ARG A 405 -10.14 -29.08 -6.67
CA ARG A 405 -9.78 -27.77 -6.12
C ARG A 405 -10.99 -26.91 -5.75
N TRP A 406 -12.20 -27.44 -5.90
CA TRP A 406 -13.42 -26.74 -5.54
C TRP A 406 -13.65 -26.94 -4.04
N ASP A 407 -14.19 -25.92 -3.38
CA ASP A 407 -14.69 -26.06 -2.01
C ASP A 407 -16.09 -26.71 -1.98
N LEU A 408 -16.61 -27.11 -3.15
CA LEU A 408 -17.84 -27.88 -3.33
C LEU A 408 -17.53 -29.36 -3.61
N ASP A 409 -18.25 -30.27 -2.97
CA ASP A 409 -18.14 -31.71 -3.22
C ASP A 409 -19.19 -32.24 -4.22
N ALA A 410 -19.10 -33.54 -4.53
CA ALA A 410 -19.98 -34.18 -5.50
C ALA A 410 -21.45 -34.27 -5.01
N GLU A 411 -21.67 -34.38 -3.71
CA GLU A 411 -23.01 -34.49 -3.11
C GLU A 411 -23.72 -33.13 -3.20
N GLU A 412 -23.00 -32.04 -2.95
CA GLU A 412 -23.51 -30.66 -3.05
C GLU A 412 -23.87 -30.28 -4.49
N LEU A 413 -23.06 -30.72 -5.48
CA LEU A 413 -23.37 -30.54 -6.90
C LEU A 413 -24.58 -31.37 -7.35
N GLU A 414 -24.75 -32.58 -6.80
CA GLU A 414 -25.90 -33.45 -7.06
C GLU A 414 -27.18 -32.86 -6.47
N GLU A 415 -27.16 -32.35 -5.24
CA GLU A 415 -28.28 -31.66 -4.61
C GLU A 415 -28.72 -30.44 -5.43
N LEU A 416 -27.74 -29.66 -5.93
CA LEU A 416 -28.04 -28.52 -6.78
C LEU A 416 -28.68 -28.96 -8.11
N ALA A 417 -28.16 -30.00 -8.75
CA ALA A 417 -28.73 -30.54 -9.99
C ALA A 417 -30.14 -31.10 -9.79
N GLU A 418 -30.41 -31.78 -8.68
CA GLU A 418 -31.75 -32.25 -8.30
C GLU A 418 -32.72 -31.08 -8.11
N LYS A 419 -32.31 -30.04 -7.37
CA LYS A 419 -33.14 -28.86 -7.11
C LYS A 419 -33.50 -28.12 -8.40
N LEU A 420 -32.61 -28.13 -9.39
CA LEU A 420 -32.83 -27.55 -10.71
C LEU A 420 -33.59 -28.47 -11.67
N GLY A 421 -33.86 -29.73 -11.31
CA GLY A 421 -34.45 -30.71 -12.22
C GLY A 421 -33.55 -31.07 -13.40
N LEU A 422 -32.23 -30.90 -13.23
CA LEU A 422 -31.19 -31.18 -14.23
C LEU A 422 -30.59 -32.58 -14.09
N THR A 423 -31.04 -33.37 -13.11
CA THR A 423 -30.74 -34.79 -13.09
C THR A 423 -31.21 -35.41 -14.39
N ALA A 424 -30.34 -36.18 -15.02
CA ALA A 424 -30.72 -36.92 -16.21
C ALA A 424 -31.98 -37.72 -15.85
N GLU A 425 -33.11 -37.48 -16.54
CA GLU A 425 -34.09 -38.53 -16.69
C GLU A 425 -33.29 -39.74 -17.16
N GLU A 426 -33.19 -40.78 -16.34
CA GLU A 426 -32.71 -42.06 -16.82
C GLU A 426 -33.52 -42.32 -18.09
N GLU A 427 -32.86 -42.26 -19.26
CA GLU A 427 -33.47 -42.71 -20.50
C GLU A 427 -34.10 -44.06 -20.15
N PRO A 428 -35.39 -44.29 -20.42
CA PRO A 428 -36.00 -45.55 -20.02
C PRO A 428 -35.19 -46.63 -20.73
N GLU A 429 -34.43 -47.42 -19.96
CA GLU A 429 -33.70 -48.57 -20.46
C GLU A 429 -34.69 -49.35 -21.32
N GLY A 430 -34.43 -49.38 -22.62
CA GLY A 430 -35.43 -49.70 -23.63
C GLY A 430 -36.26 -50.90 -23.23
N GLU A 431 -37.59 -50.75 -23.20
CA GLU A 431 -38.51 -51.85 -23.01
C GLU A 431 -38.22 -52.93 -24.06
N LEU A 432 -37.43 -53.94 -23.70
CA LEU A 432 -37.26 -55.12 -24.53
C LEU A 432 -38.62 -55.84 -24.60
N PRO A 433 -39.08 -56.29 -25.78
CA PRO A 433 -40.43 -56.80 -25.94
C PRO A 433 -40.69 -58.00 -25.02
N ARG A 434 -41.83 -57.98 -24.32
CA ARG A 434 -42.37 -59.14 -23.58
C ARG A 434 -42.90 -60.19 -24.56
N ASP A 435 -42.03 -60.76 -25.37
CA ASP A 435 -42.42 -61.89 -26.20
C ASP A 435 -41.77 -63.18 -25.70
N GLY A 436 -42.56 -64.26 -25.72
CA GLY A 436 -42.19 -65.58 -25.21
C GLY A 436 -41.14 -66.29 -26.07
N THR A 437 -40.17 -65.56 -26.62
CA THR A 437 -39.13 -66.05 -27.51
C THR A 437 -38.37 -67.19 -26.82
N GLU A 438 -38.47 -68.38 -27.42
CA GLU A 438 -37.74 -69.57 -26.99
C GLU A 438 -36.35 -69.58 -27.62
N TYR A 439 -35.33 -69.70 -26.78
CA TYR A 439 -33.93 -69.87 -27.14
C TYR A 439 -33.52 -71.31 -26.87
N VAL A 440 -32.76 -71.92 -27.80
CA VAL A 440 -32.19 -73.25 -27.61
C VAL A 440 -30.79 -73.09 -27.00
N TYR A 441 -30.65 -73.47 -25.74
CA TYR A 441 -29.38 -73.52 -25.04
C TYR A 441 -28.79 -74.92 -25.09
N CYS A 442 -27.46 -75.00 -25.15
CA CYS A 442 -26.72 -76.23 -24.95
C CYS A 442 -25.58 -76.05 -23.95
N LYS A 443 -25.29 -77.10 -23.17
CA LYS A 443 -24.06 -77.18 -22.38
C LYS A 443 -23.01 -77.94 -23.17
N VAL A 444 -21.79 -77.41 -23.21
CA VAL A 444 -20.68 -77.99 -23.95
C VAL A 444 -19.53 -78.25 -22.99
N HIS A 445 -19.10 -79.51 -22.92
CA HIS A 445 -17.90 -79.93 -22.23
C HIS A 445 -16.68 -79.78 -23.14
N ILE A 446 -15.73 -78.95 -22.75
CA ILE A 446 -14.48 -78.75 -23.49
C ILE A 446 -13.40 -79.63 -22.83
N PRO A 447 -12.73 -80.52 -23.57
CA PRO A 447 -11.64 -81.34 -23.03
C PRO A 447 -10.58 -80.50 -22.31
N GLY A 448 -10.19 -80.92 -21.12
CA GLY A 448 -9.24 -80.19 -20.26
C GLY A 448 -9.87 -79.11 -19.37
N VAL A 449 -11.16 -78.82 -19.51
CA VAL A 449 -11.87 -77.85 -18.67
C VAL A 449 -12.82 -78.57 -17.72
N ARG A 450 -12.76 -78.24 -16.43
CA ARG A 450 -13.52 -78.95 -15.37
C ARG A 450 -15.03 -78.73 -15.40
N ARG A 451 -15.51 -77.68 -16.07
CA ARG A 451 -16.92 -77.27 -16.07
C ARG A 451 -17.47 -77.23 -17.49
N ASP A 452 -18.74 -77.57 -17.61
CA ASP A 452 -19.49 -77.39 -18.86
C ASP A 452 -19.96 -75.93 -18.95
N TYR A 453 -19.83 -75.35 -20.14
CA TYR A 453 -20.24 -73.97 -20.40
C TYR A 453 -21.53 -73.93 -21.22
N SER A 454 -22.38 -72.95 -20.95
CA SER A 454 -23.64 -72.77 -21.66
C SER A 454 -23.42 -71.91 -22.90
N TYR A 455 -23.98 -72.35 -24.02
CA TYR A 455 -23.95 -71.66 -25.30
C TYR A 455 -25.34 -71.65 -25.92
N LEU A 456 -25.61 -70.67 -26.78
CA LEU A 456 -26.77 -70.70 -27.68
C LEU A 456 -26.48 -71.67 -28.84
N ALA A 457 -27.44 -72.51 -29.19
CA ALA A 457 -27.33 -73.38 -30.36
C ALA A 457 -27.43 -72.58 -31.68
N GLY A 458 -27.99 -71.37 -31.65
CA GLY A 458 -28.27 -70.57 -32.84
C GLY A 458 -29.30 -71.28 -33.72
N GLU A 459 -29.01 -71.38 -35.02
CA GLU A 459 -29.83 -72.11 -35.99
C GLU A 459 -29.49 -73.61 -36.08
N LEU A 460 -28.51 -74.09 -35.29
CA LEU A 460 -28.05 -75.47 -35.35
C LEU A 460 -28.99 -76.41 -34.57
N SER A 461 -29.36 -77.52 -35.20
CA SER A 461 -30.09 -78.61 -34.55
C SER A 461 -29.11 -79.56 -33.86
N LEU A 462 -28.81 -79.29 -32.58
CA LEU A 462 -27.84 -80.04 -31.78
C LEU A 462 -28.52 -81.12 -30.92
N ASN A 463 -27.87 -82.27 -30.79
CA ASN A 463 -28.23 -83.35 -29.88
C ASN A 463 -27.15 -83.57 -28.82
N VAL A 464 -27.55 -84.15 -27.68
CA VAL A 464 -26.60 -84.56 -26.65
C VAL A 464 -25.65 -85.62 -27.23
N GLY A 465 -24.35 -85.36 -27.13
CA GLY A 465 -23.30 -86.21 -27.68
C GLY A 465 -22.60 -85.63 -28.91
N ASP A 466 -23.17 -84.62 -29.57
CA ASP A 466 -22.59 -83.99 -30.74
C ASP A 466 -21.29 -83.25 -30.41
N TRP A 467 -20.36 -83.23 -31.36
CA TRP A 467 -19.14 -82.42 -31.26
C TRP A 467 -19.34 -81.09 -31.98
N VAL A 468 -18.94 -80.02 -31.32
CA VAL A 468 -19.15 -78.64 -31.79
C VAL A 468 -17.91 -77.78 -31.59
N LYS A 469 -17.77 -76.73 -32.41
CA LYS A 469 -16.80 -75.65 -32.19
C LYS A 469 -17.47 -74.48 -31.49
N VAL A 470 -16.87 -74.02 -30.39
CA VAL A 470 -17.39 -72.93 -29.56
C VAL A 470 -16.29 -71.91 -29.24
N PRO A 471 -16.63 -70.62 -29.11
CA PRO A 471 -15.69 -69.59 -28.66
C PRO A 471 -15.50 -69.66 -27.14
N TYR A 472 -14.26 -69.76 -26.67
CA TYR A 472 -13.92 -69.95 -25.25
C TYR A 472 -13.00 -68.84 -24.71
N GLY A 473 -13.25 -68.38 -23.49
CA GLY A 473 -12.50 -67.29 -22.83
C GLY A 473 -12.82 -65.90 -23.39
N MET A 474 -12.24 -64.83 -22.82
CA MET A 474 -12.49 -63.45 -23.27
C MET A 474 -12.09 -63.21 -24.73
N GLU A 475 -11.02 -63.86 -25.20
CA GLU A 475 -10.51 -63.73 -26.58
C GLU A 475 -11.28 -64.57 -27.61
N ASN A 476 -12.38 -65.23 -27.24
CA ASN A 476 -13.20 -66.06 -28.14
C ASN A 476 -12.42 -67.15 -28.89
N VAL A 477 -11.39 -67.72 -28.26
CA VAL A 477 -10.56 -68.77 -28.86
C VAL A 477 -11.43 -69.98 -29.20
N VAL A 478 -11.38 -70.43 -30.46
CA VAL A 478 -12.18 -71.55 -30.92
C VAL A 478 -11.69 -72.85 -30.30
N LYS A 479 -12.56 -73.51 -29.54
CA LYS A 479 -12.33 -74.82 -28.92
C LYS A 479 -13.36 -75.83 -29.41
N ARG A 480 -12.96 -77.10 -29.51
CA ARG A 480 -13.88 -78.21 -29.75
C ARG A 480 -14.40 -78.71 -28.41
N GLY A 481 -15.69 -78.98 -28.33
CA GLY A 481 -16.30 -79.56 -27.15
C GLY A 481 -17.47 -80.47 -27.51
N LYS A 482 -17.89 -81.27 -26.54
CA LYS A 482 -18.99 -82.23 -26.68
C LYS A 482 -20.24 -81.68 -25.99
N VAL A 483 -21.37 -81.70 -26.69
CA VAL A 483 -22.65 -81.26 -26.13
C VAL A 483 -23.11 -82.26 -25.06
N THR A 484 -23.32 -81.78 -23.84
CA THR A 484 -23.74 -82.59 -22.68
C THR A 484 -25.21 -82.41 -22.33
N SER A 485 -25.83 -81.30 -22.74
CA SER A 485 -27.25 -81.02 -22.52
C SER A 485 -27.76 -80.06 -23.57
N VAL A 486 -29.03 -80.21 -23.98
CA VAL A 486 -29.75 -79.24 -24.83
C VAL A 486 -31.10 -78.98 -24.18
N ALA A 487 -31.47 -77.70 -24.02
CA ALA A 487 -32.70 -77.27 -23.37
C ALA A 487 -33.29 -76.05 -24.10
N ARG A 488 -34.62 -75.97 -24.14
CA ARG A 488 -35.34 -74.78 -24.59
C ARG A 488 -35.62 -73.90 -23.38
N CYS A 489 -35.20 -72.64 -23.48
CA CYS A 489 -35.31 -71.66 -22.41
C CYS A 489 -35.98 -70.40 -22.96
N THR A 490 -36.81 -69.78 -22.14
CA THR A 490 -37.21 -68.38 -22.38
C THR A 490 -36.17 -67.48 -21.72
N ARG A 491 -36.18 -66.17 -22.00
CA ARG A 491 -35.27 -65.23 -21.32
C ARG A 491 -35.35 -65.33 -19.78
N ARG A 492 -36.52 -65.67 -19.20
CA ARG A 492 -36.71 -65.87 -17.75
C ARG A 492 -36.12 -67.17 -17.19
N THR A 493 -36.00 -68.21 -18.01
CA THR A 493 -35.55 -69.54 -17.57
C THR A 493 -34.16 -69.90 -18.10
N ALA A 494 -33.55 -69.01 -18.88
CA ALA A 494 -32.21 -69.17 -19.39
C ALA A 494 -31.18 -69.07 -18.26
N PRO A 495 -30.09 -69.86 -18.32
CA PRO A 495 -29.02 -69.80 -17.32
C PRO A 495 -28.23 -68.49 -17.35
N TRP A 496 -28.23 -67.80 -18.51
CA TRP A 496 -27.58 -66.51 -18.76
C TRP A 496 -28.42 -65.73 -19.79
N PRO A 497 -28.31 -64.39 -19.86
CA PRO A 497 -29.00 -63.59 -20.88
C PRO A 497 -28.60 -64.03 -22.31
N PRO A 498 -29.54 -64.22 -23.25
CA PRO A 498 -29.22 -64.58 -24.64
C PRO A 498 -28.26 -63.62 -25.34
N GLU A 499 -28.31 -62.33 -25.00
CA GLU A 499 -27.50 -61.27 -25.58
C GLU A 499 -26.04 -61.35 -25.15
N GLU A 500 -25.78 -61.92 -23.96
CA GLU A 500 -24.45 -62.13 -23.40
C GLU A 500 -23.92 -63.55 -23.62
N THR A 501 -24.80 -64.49 -23.98
CA THR A 501 -24.43 -65.89 -24.17
C THR A 501 -23.83 -66.11 -25.55
N LYS A 502 -22.60 -66.65 -25.58
CA LYS A 502 -21.92 -66.99 -26.82
C LYS A 502 -22.65 -68.10 -27.60
N THR A 503 -22.59 -68.06 -28.93
CA THR A 503 -23.26 -69.02 -29.80
C THR A 503 -22.30 -70.09 -30.33
N VAL A 504 -22.80 -71.31 -30.50
CA VAL A 504 -22.06 -72.41 -31.16
C VAL A 504 -21.77 -72.04 -32.62
N LEU A 505 -20.53 -72.24 -33.05
CA LEU A 505 -20.08 -71.82 -34.39
C LEU A 505 -20.50 -72.83 -35.47
N CYS A 506 -20.24 -74.12 -35.24
CA CYS A 506 -20.63 -75.20 -36.14
C CYS A 506 -20.48 -76.58 -35.48
N MET A 507 -21.13 -77.59 -36.07
CA MET A 507 -20.88 -79.00 -35.78
C MET A 507 -19.53 -79.44 -36.37
N THR A 508 -18.86 -80.39 -35.72
CA THR A 508 -17.59 -80.98 -36.15
C THR A 508 -17.61 -82.48 -35.88
N GLU A 509 -16.78 -83.24 -36.59
CA GLU A 509 -16.62 -84.67 -36.31
C GLU A 509 -15.93 -84.90 -34.96
N GLN A 510 -16.14 -86.08 -34.38
CA GLN A 510 -15.47 -86.51 -33.16
C GLN A 510 -13.94 -86.53 -33.38
N PRO A 511 -13.14 -85.86 -32.53
CA PRO A 511 -11.69 -85.88 -32.66
C PRO A 511 -11.14 -87.30 -32.48
N THR A 512 -10.18 -87.69 -33.32
CA THR A 512 -9.36 -88.90 -33.11
C THR A 512 -8.49 -88.75 -31.85
N GLU A 513 -8.15 -89.83 -31.15
CA GLU A 513 -7.42 -89.82 -29.86
C GLU A 513 -6.12 -88.98 -29.85
N PHE A 514 -5.49 -88.78 -31.01
CA PHE A 514 -4.32 -87.92 -31.19
C PHE A 514 -4.59 -86.41 -31.06
N GLU A 515 -5.84 -85.96 -31.22
CA GLU A 515 -6.25 -84.55 -31.16
C GLU A 515 -6.83 -84.14 -29.79
N MET A 516 -6.92 -85.07 -28.82
CA MET A 516 -7.49 -84.84 -27.48
C MET A 516 -6.42 -84.69 -26.37
N GLN A 517 -5.13 -84.78 -26.69
CA GLN A 517 -4.02 -84.35 -25.84
C GLN A 517 -3.74 -82.86 -26.08
#